data_AF-A0A8H5AGB9-F1
#
_entry.id   AF-A0A8H5AGB9-F1
#
_cell.length_a   1.000
_cell.length_b   1.000
_cell.length_c   1.000
_cell.angle_alpha   90.00
_cell.angle_beta   90.00
_cell.angle_gamma   90.00
#
_symmetry.space_group_name_H-M   'P 1'
#
loop_
_entity.id
_entity.type
_entity.pdbx_description
1 polymer ?
#
loop_
_entity_poly.entity_id
_entity_poly.type
_entity_poly.pdbx_seq_one_letter_code
_entity_poly.pdbx_strand_id
1 'polypeptide(L)'
;MFATQRPLTALSCLLSSLSVIPTVCAQDKAYINGTGDNGVFHERLDVSRTPSLYTGDFDDCLNDGSLFNVTGFDTAYYSDNLTVSFHVYGSTNIRQESVMMHLSIEVYGEERFNKTYDPCAENVTSLCPLKAGQPIEAYITTSISANDIAGIPSIALNIPDLEGYSRIRIFANSTQTEIGCFQATMSNGRTFSQPEIVGSILGAFTVFAVLASYATAIYGVQIPHIRMHYAHSFSILIIFETFQSIFFSGALSVNWPALLPAWWSNFAWTAGMFASLDMIDAISPFAGVSGNASQVGSAGSVPINNGGGLAQQIFGRSLRSRSVPQLESVVHSLTRRHDFNSSNPYDYDCAG
;
A
#
# COMPACT_ATOMS: atom_id res chain seq x y z
N MET A 1 -58.85 19.65 6.83
CA MET A 1 -57.98 18.81 7.68
C MET A 1 -57.14 17.94 6.76
N PHE A 2 -55.89 18.33 6.47
CA PHE A 2 -54.91 17.44 5.85
C PHE A 2 -53.65 17.53 6.71
N ALA A 3 -53.30 16.38 7.29
CA ALA A 3 -52.23 16.26 8.26
C ALA A 3 -50.87 16.44 7.57
N THR A 4 -50.13 17.46 8.01
CA THR A 4 -48.71 17.63 7.73
C THR A 4 -47.91 16.54 8.43
N GLN A 5 -47.64 15.43 7.75
CA GLN A 5 -46.64 14.46 8.19
C GLN A 5 -45.25 15.09 8.05
N ARG A 6 -44.62 15.40 9.18
CA ARG A 6 -43.24 15.90 9.26
C ARG A 6 -42.27 14.84 8.75
N PRO A 7 -41.18 15.20 8.05
CA PRO A 7 -40.18 14.26 7.54
C PRO A 7 -39.21 13.81 8.65
N LEU A 8 -39.74 13.35 9.78
CA LEU A 8 -38.91 12.84 10.89
C LEU A 8 -38.34 11.45 10.58
N THR A 9 -39.04 10.66 9.77
CA THR A 9 -38.64 9.30 9.40
C THR A 9 -37.45 9.27 8.45
N ALA A 10 -37.35 10.23 7.53
CA ALA A 10 -36.21 10.35 6.61
C ALA A 10 -34.91 10.75 7.34
N LEU A 11 -35.01 11.58 8.38
CA LEU A 11 -33.86 11.97 9.22
C LEU A 11 -33.38 10.81 10.10
N SER A 12 -34.30 9.96 10.57
CA SER A 12 -33.96 8.81 11.42
C SER A 12 -33.21 7.70 10.67
N CYS A 13 -33.52 7.47 9.39
CA CYS A 13 -32.75 6.53 8.57
C CYS A 13 -31.33 7.05 8.25
N LEU A 14 -31.15 8.37 8.23
CA LEU A 14 -29.88 9.05 7.98
C LEU A 14 -28.91 8.98 9.17
N LEU A 15 -29.42 8.84 10.39
CA LEU A 15 -28.62 8.66 11.60
C LEU A 15 -28.20 7.19 11.82
N SER A 16 -28.97 6.23 11.33
CA SER A 16 -28.65 4.79 11.45
C SER A 16 -27.59 4.29 10.48
N SER A 17 -27.29 5.02 9.40
CA SER A 17 -26.18 4.67 8.48
C SER A 17 -24.81 5.14 8.96
N LEU A 18 -24.74 6.00 10.00
CA LEU A 18 -23.49 6.51 10.55
C LEU A 18 -22.87 5.62 11.65
N SER A 19 -23.51 4.54 12.08
CA SER A 19 -23.13 3.77 13.28
C SER A 19 -22.28 2.53 13.05
N VAL A 20 -21.77 2.29 11.83
CA VAL A 20 -20.86 1.16 11.57
C VAL A 20 -19.42 1.68 11.55
N ILE A 21 -18.89 1.97 12.73
CA ILE A 21 -17.45 2.20 12.92
C ILE A 21 -16.86 0.84 13.33
N PRO A 22 -15.95 0.24 12.53
CA PRO A 22 -15.29 -0.99 12.94
C PRO A 22 -14.42 -0.70 14.17
N THR A 23 -14.67 -1.44 15.26
CA THR A 23 -13.79 -1.46 16.43
C THR A 23 -12.55 -2.28 16.08
N VAL A 24 -11.45 -1.58 15.83
CA VAL A 24 -10.13 -2.21 15.69
C VAL A 24 -9.67 -2.66 17.08
N CYS A 25 -9.40 -3.96 17.26
CA CYS A 25 -8.80 -4.48 18.48
C CYS A 25 -7.40 -3.89 18.65
N ALA A 26 -7.19 -3.11 19.71
CA ALA A 26 -5.89 -2.55 20.04
C ALA A 26 -4.98 -3.64 20.64
N GLN A 27 -3.77 -3.78 20.10
CA GLN A 27 -2.75 -4.69 20.60
C GLN A 27 -2.09 -4.14 21.88
N ASP A 28 -1.74 -5.01 22.83
CA ASP A 28 -1.13 -4.62 24.10
C ASP A 28 0.24 -3.95 23.87
N LYS A 29 0.38 -2.72 24.39
CA LYS A 29 1.54 -1.84 24.19
C LYS A 29 2.68 -2.15 25.18
N ALA A 30 3.88 -2.41 24.68
CA ALA A 30 5.11 -2.51 25.45
C ALA A 30 5.76 -1.12 25.58
N TYR A 31 6.34 -0.80 26.73
CA TYR A 31 6.97 0.50 27.01
C TYR A 31 8.43 0.36 27.45
N ILE A 32 9.29 1.27 27.00
CA ILE A 32 10.68 1.42 27.43
C ILE A 32 10.93 2.86 27.93
N ASN A 33 11.99 3.04 28.70
CA ASN A 33 12.45 4.35 29.11
C ASN A 33 13.39 4.88 28.02
N GLY A 34 13.06 6.00 27.38
CA GLY A 34 13.83 6.51 26.25
C GLY A 34 13.43 7.91 25.80
N THR A 35 14.28 8.51 24.99
CA THR A 35 14.00 9.81 24.36
C THR A 35 13.10 9.59 23.15
N GLY A 36 11.92 10.22 23.13
CA GLY A 36 10.99 10.13 22.01
C GLY A 36 11.37 11.05 20.85
N ASP A 37 10.60 10.95 19.76
CA ASP A 37 10.82 11.67 18.49
C ASP A 37 10.91 13.20 18.62
N ASN A 38 10.42 13.75 19.74
CA ASN A 38 10.50 15.17 20.08
C ASN A 38 11.78 15.57 20.83
N GLY A 39 12.74 14.65 21.00
CA GLY A 39 13.96 14.88 21.77
C GLY A 39 13.73 14.97 23.28
N VAL A 40 12.55 14.61 23.77
CA VAL A 40 12.19 14.63 25.20
C VAL A 40 12.26 13.21 25.76
N PHE A 41 12.87 13.07 26.94
CA PHE A 41 12.93 11.79 27.66
C PHE A 41 11.55 11.42 28.21
N HIS A 42 11.07 10.22 27.88
CA HIS A 42 9.83 9.64 28.38
C HIS A 42 10.12 8.38 29.17
N GLU A 43 9.56 8.30 30.37
CA GLU A 43 9.65 7.12 31.25
C GLU A 43 8.73 5.97 30.79
N ARG A 44 7.84 6.23 29.84
CA ARG A 44 7.02 5.22 29.16
C ARG A 44 6.91 5.57 27.68
N LEU A 45 7.96 5.31 26.92
CA LEU A 45 7.97 5.40 25.47
C LEU A 45 7.49 4.07 24.89
N ASP A 46 6.45 4.11 24.05
CA ASP A 46 5.96 2.92 23.34
C ASP A 46 7.09 2.33 22.48
N VAL A 47 7.32 1.01 22.54
CA VAL A 47 8.38 0.35 21.75
C VAL A 47 8.00 0.24 20.27
N SER A 48 6.73 0.45 19.91
CA SER A 48 6.31 0.54 18.51
C SER A 48 6.86 1.80 17.84
N ARG A 49 8.13 1.72 17.43
CA ARG A 49 8.75 2.76 16.59
C ARG A 49 8.28 2.53 15.16
N THR A 50 7.37 3.37 14.69
CA THR A 50 6.90 3.30 13.31
C THR A 50 7.98 3.89 12.39
N PRO A 51 8.50 3.13 11.42
CA PRO A 51 9.43 3.66 10.44
C PRO A 51 8.75 4.78 9.64
N SER A 52 9.53 5.80 9.28
CA SER A 52 9.03 6.93 8.48
C SER A 52 8.68 6.49 7.05
N LEU A 53 9.45 5.56 6.51
CA LEU A 53 9.14 4.84 5.28
C LEU A 53 9.44 3.36 5.49
N TYR A 54 8.59 2.50 4.97
CA TYR A 54 8.77 1.06 5.00
C TYR A 54 8.34 0.43 3.68
N THR A 55 8.95 -0.67 3.31
CA THR A 55 8.54 -1.43 2.12
C THR A 55 7.37 -2.36 2.44
N GLY A 56 6.57 -2.67 1.42
CA GLY A 56 5.62 -3.78 1.44
C GLY A 56 6.05 -4.84 0.44
N ASP A 57 5.09 -5.29 -0.38
CA ASP A 57 5.32 -6.25 -1.46
C ASP A 57 6.54 -5.90 -2.33
N PHE A 58 7.24 -6.96 -2.76
CA PHE A 58 8.45 -6.89 -3.55
C PHE A 58 8.34 -7.78 -4.79
N ASP A 59 9.18 -7.51 -5.78
CA ASP A 59 9.20 -8.23 -7.05
C ASP A 59 10.65 -8.40 -7.58
N ASP A 60 10.84 -9.32 -8.52
CA ASP A 60 12.12 -9.56 -9.20
C ASP A 60 12.31 -8.60 -10.38
N CYS A 61 13.34 -7.75 -10.30
CA CYS A 61 13.66 -6.80 -11.36
C CYS A 61 14.41 -7.39 -12.56
N LEU A 62 14.76 -8.69 -12.53
CA LEU A 62 15.38 -9.43 -13.63
C LEU A 62 14.40 -10.28 -14.45
N ASN A 63 13.08 -10.11 -14.28
CA ASN A 63 12.03 -10.87 -15.00
C ASN A 63 12.22 -12.40 -14.87
N ASP A 64 12.21 -12.92 -13.63
CA ASP A 64 12.48 -14.32 -13.28
C ASP A 64 13.92 -14.81 -13.59
N GLY A 65 14.84 -13.88 -13.86
CA GLY A 65 16.26 -14.17 -14.06
C GLY A 65 17.05 -14.35 -12.77
N SER A 66 16.46 -14.03 -11.60
CA SER A 66 17.15 -14.13 -10.32
C SER A 66 17.35 -15.59 -9.88
N LEU A 67 18.57 -15.94 -9.45
CA LEU A 67 18.93 -17.29 -8.98
C LEU A 67 18.58 -17.53 -7.50
N PHE A 68 17.77 -16.67 -6.93
CA PHE A 68 17.34 -16.70 -5.53
C PHE A 68 15.83 -16.84 -5.47
N ASN A 69 15.36 -17.67 -4.54
CA ASN A 69 13.95 -17.74 -4.17
C ASN A 69 13.76 -16.94 -2.89
N VAL A 70 13.47 -15.65 -3.04
CA VAL A 70 13.28 -14.71 -1.93
C VAL A 70 11.83 -14.77 -1.46
N THR A 71 11.65 -14.94 -0.15
CA THR A 71 10.34 -15.03 0.50
C THR A 71 9.94 -13.73 1.18
N GLY A 72 10.89 -12.86 1.47
CA GLY A 72 10.62 -11.55 2.06
C GLY A 72 11.77 -10.59 1.79
N PHE A 73 11.43 -9.34 1.46
CA PHE A 73 12.38 -8.25 1.34
C PHE A 73 11.81 -6.98 1.99
N ASP A 74 12.36 -6.65 3.14
CA ASP A 74 11.94 -5.53 3.95
C ASP A 74 13.02 -4.46 4.02
N THR A 75 12.63 -3.21 3.89
CA THR A 75 13.49 -2.05 4.12
C THR A 75 12.70 -1.01 4.89
N ALA A 76 13.27 -0.54 5.99
CA ALA A 76 12.69 0.48 6.83
C ALA A 76 13.67 1.64 6.99
N TYR A 77 13.16 2.86 6.83
CA TYR A 77 13.88 4.10 7.04
C TYR A 77 13.33 4.84 8.26
N TYR A 78 14.23 5.22 9.15
CA TYR A 78 13.95 5.97 10.36
C TYR A 78 14.59 7.35 10.28
N SER A 79 13.75 8.38 10.20
CA SER A 79 14.19 9.76 9.98
C SER A 79 14.76 10.46 11.21
N ASP A 80 14.45 9.97 12.41
CA ASP A 80 14.87 10.53 13.70
C ASP A 80 16.34 10.23 14.03
N ASN A 81 16.84 9.04 13.70
CA ASN A 81 18.24 8.67 13.91
C ASN A 81 19.02 8.48 12.59
N LEU A 82 18.40 8.80 11.44
CA LEU A 82 18.96 8.64 10.10
C LEU A 82 19.46 7.22 9.86
N THR A 83 18.66 6.21 10.17
CA THR A 83 19.02 4.81 9.93
C THR A 83 18.14 4.15 8.88
N VAL A 84 18.76 3.30 8.08
CA VAL A 84 18.06 2.34 7.21
C VAL A 84 18.40 0.95 7.71
N SER A 85 17.36 0.16 7.93
CA SER A 85 17.49 -1.27 8.16
C SER A 85 16.86 -2.01 7.00
N PHE A 86 17.52 -3.08 6.53
CA PHE A 86 16.92 -3.97 5.56
C PHE A 86 17.05 -5.42 6.01
N HIS A 87 16.07 -6.22 5.61
CA HIS A 87 15.97 -7.63 5.88
C HIS A 87 15.66 -8.38 4.58
N VAL A 88 16.42 -9.42 4.29
CA VAL A 88 16.17 -10.32 3.17
C VAL A 88 16.06 -11.74 3.68
N TYR A 89 14.99 -12.42 3.28
CA TYR A 89 14.73 -13.81 3.58
C TYR A 89 14.58 -14.61 2.30
N GLY A 90 15.14 -15.82 2.26
CA GLY A 90 14.93 -16.68 1.11
C GLY A 90 15.75 -17.95 1.13
N SER A 91 15.96 -18.50 -0.05
CA SER A 91 16.81 -19.66 -0.28
C SER A 91 17.46 -19.58 -1.66
N THR A 92 18.54 -20.33 -1.85
CA THR A 92 19.23 -20.42 -3.14
C THR A 92 19.65 -21.85 -3.44
N ASN A 93 19.77 -22.14 -4.74
CA ASN A 93 20.34 -23.38 -5.26
C ASN A 93 21.83 -23.22 -5.66
N ILE A 94 22.43 -22.05 -5.43
CA ILE A 94 23.85 -21.79 -5.72
C ILE A 94 24.72 -22.57 -4.75
N ARG A 95 25.56 -23.47 -5.27
CA ARG A 95 26.34 -24.44 -4.46
C ARG A 95 27.29 -23.77 -3.48
N GLN A 96 28.17 -22.90 -3.98
CA GLN A 96 29.13 -22.15 -3.18
C GLN A 96 29.61 -20.93 -3.96
N GLU A 97 29.33 -19.74 -3.47
CA GLU A 97 29.76 -18.47 -4.09
C GLU A 97 29.92 -17.39 -3.01
N SER A 98 30.81 -16.42 -3.23
CA SER A 98 30.86 -15.20 -2.42
C SER A 98 30.09 -14.10 -3.14
N VAL A 99 29.24 -13.37 -2.44
CA VAL A 99 28.34 -12.39 -3.05
C VAL A 99 28.53 -11.00 -2.46
N MET A 100 28.29 -9.99 -3.28
CA MET A 100 28.25 -8.58 -2.88
C MET A 100 26.83 -8.07 -3.03
N MET A 101 26.33 -7.35 -2.03
CA MET A 101 24.99 -6.77 -2.05
C MET A 101 25.08 -5.27 -2.30
N HIS A 102 24.25 -4.75 -3.19
CA HIS A 102 24.11 -3.32 -3.45
C HIS A 102 22.68 -2.91 -3.13
N LEU A 103 22.50 -2.11 -2.09
CA LEU A 103 21.22 -1.53 -1.73
C LEU A 103 21.15 -0.10 -2.28
N SER A 104 20.11 0.16 -3.05
CA SER A 104 19.77 1.48 -3.58
C SER A 104 18.36 1.86 -3.16
N ILE A 105 18.16 3.10 -2.73
CA ILE A 105 16.83 3.66 -2.48
C ILE A 105 16.63 4.83 -3.44
N GLU A 106 15.59 4.70 -4.25
CA GLU A 106 15.19 5.66 -5.26
C GLU A 106 13.88 6.32 -4.82
N VAL A 107 13.79 7.64 -4.92
CA VAL A 107 12.58 8.39 -4.56
C VAL A 107 12.34 9.45 -5.64
N TYR A 108 11.14 9.46 -6.23
CA TYR A 108 10.76 10.32 -7.35
C TYR A 108 11.76 10.30 -8.54
N GLY A 109 12.30 9.12 -8.86
CA GLY A 109 13.25 8.94 -9.96
C GLY A 109 14.68 9.38 -9.67
N GLU A 110 15.00 9.77 -8.43
CA GLU A 110 16.36 10.14 -8.01
C GLU A 110 16.88 9.14 -6.96
N GLU A 111 18.09 8.63 -7.18
CA GLU A 111 18.77 7.75 -6.22
C GLU A 111 19.26 8.58 -5.02
N ARG A 112 18.65 8.35 -3.85
CA ARG A 112 18.93 9.09 -2.62
C ARG A 112 19.91 8.39 -1.71
N PHE A 113 19.99 7.08 -1.80
CA PHE A 113 20.89 6.27 -1.00
C PHE A 113 21.42 5.12 -1.84
N ASN A 114 22.74 4.93 -1.81
CA ASN A 114 23.41 3.84 -2.50
C ASN A 114 24.57 3.36 -1.63
N LYS A 115 24.53 2.10 -1.23
CA LYS A 115 25.60 1.45 -0.48
C LYS A 115 25.80 0.01 -0.94
N THR A 116 27.08 -0.36 -1.00
CA THR A 116 27.54 -1.73 -1.21
C THR A 116 27.88 -2.35 0.14
N TYR A 117 27.39 -3.56 0.38
CA TYR A 117 27.67 -4.36 1.57
C TYR A 117 28.37 -5.65 1.16
N ASP A 118 29.44 -5.96 1.89
CA ASP A 118 30.04 -7.30 1.91
C ASP A 118 29.38 -8.10 3.04
N PRO A 119 28.56 -9.13 2.76
CA PRO A 119 27.93 -9.94 3.79
C PRO A 119 28.93 -10.58 4.76
N CYS A 120 30.16 -10.83 4.31
CA CYS A 120 31.22 -11.36 5.17
C CYS A 120 31.72 -10.33 6.19
N ALA A 121 31.81 -9.06 5.79
CA ALA A 121 32.25 -7.97 6.67
C ALA A 121 31.15 -7.58 7.67
N GLU A 122 29.89 -7.69 7.27
CA GLU A 122 28.71 -7.35 8.08
C GLU A 122 28.23 -8.52 8.98
N ASN A 123 29.03 -9.58 9.13
CA ASN A 123 28.72 -10.79 9.94
C ASN A 123 27.43 -11.54 9.52
N VAL A 124 27.01 -11.44 8.26
CA VAL A 124 25.85 -12.16 7.73
C VAL A 124 26.25 -13.58 7.32
N THR A 125 26.16 -14.50 8.27
CA THR A 125 26.63 -15.90 8.11
C THR A 125 25.86 -16.71 7.06
N SER A 126 24.63 -16.32 6.73
CA SER A 126 23.79 -16.99 5.72
C SER A 126 24.24 -16.74 4.28
N LEU A 127 24.96 -15.64 4.03
CA LEU A 127 25.44 -15.21 2.71
C LEU A 127 26.98 -15.28 2.57
N CYS A 128 27.71 -15.66 3.62
CA CYS A 128 29.18 -15.72 3.61
C CYS A 128 29.76 -17.05 4.15
N PRO A 129 30.17 -17.99 3.27
CA PRO A 129 29.86 -18.03 1.84
C PRO A 129 28.43 -18.52 1.61
N LEU A 130 27.82 -18.07 0.52
CA LEU A 130 26.51 -18.55 0.09
C LEU A 130 26.59 -20.05 -0.22
N LYS A 131 25.71 -20.86 0.38
CA LYS A 131 25.66 -22.31 0.17
C LYS A 131 24.25 -22.79 -0.12
N ALA A 132 24.13 -23.76 -1.03
CA ALA A 132 22.85 -24.36 -1.37
C ALA A 132 22.25 -25.12 -0.17
N GLY A 133 20.94 -24.99 0.01
CA GLY A 133 20.19 -25.70 1.06
C GLY A 133 20.19 -25.05 2.44
N GLN A 134 20.90 -23.92 2.63
CA GLN A 134 20.79 -23.09 3.84
C GLN A 134 19.78 -21.95 3.59
N PRO A 135 18.88 -21.64 4.54
CA PRO A 135 18.04 -20.47 4.44
C PRO A 135 18.89 -19.19 4.48
N ILE A 136 18.53 -18.24 3.63
CA ILE A 136 19.10 -16.90 3.60
C ILE A 136 18.32 -16.05 4.58
N GLU A 137 19.05 -15.42 5.48
CA GLU A 137 18.55 -14.45 6.45
C GLU A 137 19.62 -13.37 6.61
N ALA A 138 19.36 -12.20 6.06
CA ALA A 138 20.31 -11.10 6.04
C ALA A 138 19.67 -9.86 6.61
N TYR A 139 20.08 -9.50 7.83
CA TYR A 139 19.65 -8.28 8.52
C TYR A 139 20.84 -7.34 8.66
N ILE A 140 20.71 -6.13 8.11
CA ILE A 140 21.74 -5.09 8.19
C ILE A 140 21.07 -3.76 8.51
N THR A 141 21.68 -3.01 9.43
CA THR A 141 21.27 -1.63 9.75
C THR A 141 22.46 -0.71 9.55
N THR A 142 22.26 0.36 8.78
CA THR A 142 23.29 1.38 8.54
C THR A 142 22.76 2.77 8.84
N SER A 143 23.67 3.66 9.24
CA SER A 143 23.40 5.10 9.33
C SER A 143 23.57 5.76 7.97
N ILE A 144 22.63 6.61 7.60
CA ILE A 144 22.71 7.49 6.44
C ILE A 144 23.48 8.76 6.81
N SER A 145 24.26 9.30 5.88
CA SER A 145 24.93 10.59 6.11
C SER A 145 23.95 11.74 5.91
N ALA A 146 24.10 12.83 6.68
CA ALA A 146 23.25 14.01 6.52
C ALA A 146 23.32 14.63 5.11
N ASN A 147 24.37 14.34 4.34
CA ASN A 147 24.51 14.80 2.96
C ASN A 147 23.57 14.06 2.00
N ASP A 148 23.33 12.77 2.23
CA ASP A 148 22.47 11.93 1.38
C ASP A 148 20.99 12.34 1.49
N ILE A 149 20.61 13.00 2.59
CA ILE A 149 19.26 13.50 2.87
C ILE A 149 19.11 15.02 2.77
N ALA A 150 20.18 15.77 2.50
CA ALA A 150 20.19 17.24 2.58
C ALA A 150 19.18 17.93 1.64
N GLY A 151 18.70 17.24 0.60
CA GLY A 151 17.70 17.74 -0.34
C GLY A 151 16.25 17.30 -0.04
N ILE A 152 16.02 16.43 0.95
CA ILE A 152 14.68 15.91 1.24
C ILE A 152 14.05 16.78 2.34
N PRO A 153 13.06 17.63 2.01
CA PRO A 153 12.39 18.40 3.05
C PRO A 153 11.59 17.43 3.94
N SER A 154 11.49 17.72 5.24
CA SER A 154 10.77 16.86 6.20
C SER A 154 9.28 16.65 5.85
N ILE A 155 8.71 17.54 5.04
CA ILE A 155 7.36 17.37 4.47
C ILE A 155 7.28 16.21 3.46
N ALA A 156 8.37 15.86 2.78
CA ALA A 156 8.35 14.82 1.74
C ALA A 156 7.96 13.44 2.30
N LEU A 157 8.38 13.11 3.53
CA LEU A 157 8.01 11.88 4.21
C LEU A 157 6.52 11.80 4.55
N ASN A 158 5.84 12.95 4.58
CA ASN A 158 4.44 13.07 4.95
C ASN A 158 3.49 13.07 3.74
N ILE A 159 4.02 13.08 2.51
CA ILE A 159 3.24 13.08 1.27
C ILE A 159 2.58 11.69 1.10
N PRO A 160 1.24 11.59 1.02
CA PRO A 160 0.56 10.33 0.74
C PRO A 160 0.98 9.72 -0.59
N ASP A 161 0.92 8.40 -0.75
CA ASP A 161 1.30 7.71 -1.99
C ASP A 161 2.66 8.17 -2.55
N LEU A 162 3.66 8.29 -1.66
CA LEU A 162 5.03 8.60 -2.05
C LEU A 162 5.54 7.55 -3.05
N GLU A 163 6.19 8.02 -4.10
CA GLU A 163 6.80 7.17 -5.12
C GLU A 163 8.26 6.94 -4.77
N GLY A 164 8.55 5.77 -4.21
CA GLY A 164 9.91 5.36 -3.89
C GLY A 164 10.07 3.84 -3.94
N TYR A 165 11.29 3.41 -4.26
CA TYR A 165 11.65 2.02 -4.41
C TYR A 165 12.92 1.73 -3.62
N SER A 166 12.90 0.67 -2.83
CA SER A 166 14.10 0.03 -2.31
C SER A 166 14.47 -1.08 -3.28
N ARG A 167 15.69 -1.09 -3.79
CA ARG A 167 16.19 -2.12 -4.72
C ARG A 167 17.49 -2.69 -4.19
N ILE A 168 17.51 -4.01 -4.00
CA ILE A 168 18.70 -4.77 -3.67
C ILE A 168 19.16 -5.58 -4.88
N ARG A 169 20.43 -5.42 -5.24
CA ARG A 169 21.11 -6.19 -6.29
C ARG A 169 22.20 -7.04 -5.68
N ILE A 170 22.28 -8.29 -6.08
CA ILE A 170 23.24 -9.26 -5.56
C ILE A 170 24.15 -9.68 -6.72
N PHE A 171 25.46 -9.51 -6.54
CA PHE A 171 26.47 -9.84 -7.54
C PHE A 171 27.35 -10.99 -7.05
N ALA A 172 27.66 -11.93 -7.94
CA ALA A 172 28.67 -12.95 -7.67
C ALA A 172 30.06 -12.30 -7.73
N ASN A 173 30.90 -12.53 -6.72
CA ASN A 173 32.24 -11.96 -6.67
C ASN A 173 33.16 -12.61 -7.72
N SER A 174 32.98 -13.92 -7.99
CA SER A 174 33.80 -14.67 -8.96
C SER A 174 33.63 -14.17 -10.40
N THR A 175 32.40 -13.90 -10.83
CA THR A 175 32.05 -13.52 -12.20
C THR A 175 31.72 -12.04 -12.36
N GLN A 176 31.53 -11.31 -11.25
CA GLN A 176 31.03 -9.93 -11.23
C GLN A 176 29.69 -9.74 -11.94
N THR A 177 28.91 -10.81 -12.09
CA THR A 177 27.59 -10.79 -12.73
C THR A 177 26.49 -10.62 -11.68
N GLU A 178 25.45 -9.86 -12.04
CA GLU A 178 24.22 -9.78 -11.24
C GLU A 178 23.51 -11.13 -11.27
N ILE A 179 23.27 -11.70 -10.09
CA ILE A 179 22.65 -13.02 -9.91
C ILE A 179 21.31 -12.95 -9.16
N GLY A 180 20.93 -11.77 -8.66
CA GLY A 180 19.63 -11.51 -8.06
C GLY A 180 19.33 -10.02 -8.02
N CYS A 181 18.08 -9.63 -8.27
CA CYS A 181 17.60 -8.26 -8.22
C CYS A 181 16.20 -8.26 -7.61
N PHE A 182 16.03 -7.61 -6.46
CA PHE A 182 14.73 -7.51 -5.81
C PHE A 182 14.38 -6.05 -5.56
N GLN A 183 13.15 -5.67 -5.86
CA GLN A 183 12.67 -4.30 -5.73
C GLN A 183 11.35 -4.28 -4.96
N ALA A 184 11.27 -3.44 -3.95
CA ALA A 184 10.07 -3.23 -3.16
C ALA A 184 9.66 -1.76 -3.15
N THR A 185 8.35 -1.50 -3.16
CA THR A 185 7.81 -0.14 -3.10
C THR A 185 7.83 0.37 -1.67
N MET A 186 8.34 1.57 -1.44
CA MET A 186 8.35 2.24 -0.14
C MET A 186 7.05 3.01 0.08
N SER A 187 6.54 2.97 1.31
CA SER A 187 5.32 3.66 1.71
C SER A 187 5.44 4.27 3.11
N ASN A 188 4.66 5.32 3.38
CA ASN A 188 4.51 5.94 4.71
C ASN A 188 3.15 5.59 5.36
N GLY A 189 2.43 4.62 4.79
CA GLY A 189 1.09 4.22 5.22
C GLY A 189 -0.03 5.21 4.92
N ARG A 190 0.24 6.35 4.26
CA ARG A 190 -0.78 7.34 3.87
C ARG A 190 -1.14 7.20 2.40
N THR A 191 -2.41 7.33 2.08
CA THR A 191 -2.91 7.26 0.69
C THR A 191 -4.05 8.25 0.43
N PHE A 192 -4.06 8.84 -0.76
CA PHE A 192 -5.18 9.58 -1.34
C PHE A 192 -6.23 8.65 -1.97
N SER A 193 -5.95 7.36 -2.11
CA SER A 193 -6.92 6.36 -2.56
C SER A 193 -7.83 5.97 -1.39
N GLN A 194 -8.98 6.64 -1.29
CA GLN A 194 -10.03 6.37 -0.31
C GLN A 194 -11.38 6.11 -1.00
N PRO A 195 -11.45 5.19 -1.98
CA PRO A 195 -12.65 5.02 -2.82
C PRO A 195 -13.88 4.58 -2.03
N GLU A 196 -13.70 3.84 -0.93
CA GLU A 196 -14.81 3.43 -0.08
C GLU A 196 -15.46 4.62 0.61
N ILE A 197 -14.68 5.48 1.26
CA ILE A 197 -15.21 6.63 2.00
C ILE A 197 -15.62 7.73 1.02
N VAL A 198 -14.70 8.16 0.16
CA VAL A 198 -14.93 9.28 -0.78
C VAL A 198 -16.00 8.90 -1.79
N GLY A 199 -15.91 7.69 -2.37
CA GLY A 199 -16.90 7.20 -3.33
C GLY A 199 -18.29 7.04 -2.72
N SER A 200 -18.40 6.49 -1.51
CA SER A 200 -19.71 6.35 -0.83
C SER A 200 -20.33 7.71 -0.48
N ILE A 201 -19.52 8.64 0.03
CA ILE A 201 -20.00 9.99 0.36
C ILE A 201 -20.48 10.71 -0.91
N LEU A 202 -19.65 10.73 -1.96
CA LEU A 202 -20.02 11.35 -3.24
C LEU A 202 -21.26 10.69 -3.86
N GLY A 203 -21.33 9.35 -3.82
CA GLY A 203 -22.49 8.59 -4.28
C GLY A 203 -23.76 8.93 -3.51
N ALA A 204 -23.69 9.00 -2.18
CA ALA A 204 -24.83 9.36 -1.33
C ALA A 204 -25.33 10.78 -1.60
N PHE A 205 -24.42 11.76 -1.70
CA PHE A 205 -24.78 13.14 -2.07
C PHE A 205 -25.41 13.22 -3.45
N THR A 206 -24.91 12.42 -4.41
CA THR A 206 -25.45 12.36 -5.77
C THR A 206 -26.88 11.80 -5.78
N VAL A 207 -27.13 10.70 -5.07
CA VAL A 207 -28.49 10.12 -4.92
C VAL A 207 -29.42 11.11 -4.22
N PHE A 208 -28.95 11.76 -3.15
CA PHE A 208 -29.75 12.76 -2.43
C PHE A 208 -30.12 13.95 -3.33
N ALA A 209 -29.19 14.45 -4.14
CA ALA A 209 -29.45 15.52 -5.10
C ALA A 209 -30.51 15.11 -6.14
N VAL A 210 -30.45 13.87 -6.65
CA VAL A 210 -31.46 13.33 -7.57
C VAL A 210 -32.83 13.24 -6.92
N LEU A 211 -32.92 12.72 -5.70
CA LEU A 211 -34.18 12.62 -4.96
C LEU A 211 -34.77 13.99 -4.64
N ALA A 212 -33.94 14.95 -4.23
CA ALA A 212 -34.36 16.33 -3.98
C ALA A 212 -34.87 16.99 -5.28
N SER A 213 -34.15 16.83 -6.40
CA SER A 213 -34.59 17.33 -7.70
C SER A 213 -35.93 16.71 -8.11
N TYR A 214 -36.11 15.40 -7.94
CA TYR A 214 -37.35 14.71 -8.27
C TYR A 214 -38.53 15.16 -7.39
N ALA A 215 -38.31 15.32 -6.09
CA ALA A 215 -39.32 15.81 -5.15
C ALA A 215 -39.81 17.23 -5.52
N THR A 216 -38.89 18.13 -5.91
CA THR A 216 -39.27 19.47 -6.37
C THR A 216 -40.03 19.45 -7.69
N ALA A 217 -39.76 18.50 -8.58
CA ALA A 217 -40.46 18.36 -9.86
C ALA A 217 -41.91 17.88 -9.68
N ILE A 218 -42.18 16.93 -8.77
CA ILE A 218 -43.54 16.41 -8.55
C ILE A 218 -44.44 17.40 -7.80
N TYR A 219 -43.88 18.20 -6.88
CA TYR A 219 -44.68 19.09 -6.02
C TYR A 219 -45.53 20.09 -6.82
N GLY A 220 -45.09 20.49 -8.02
CA GLY A 220 -45.96 20.99 -9.10
C GLY A 220 -46.63 22.36 -8.89
N VAL A 221 -46.36 23.07 -7.78
CA VAL A 221 -47.11 24.30 -7.41
C VAL A 221 -46.86 25.47 -8.37
N GLN A 222 -45.66 25.62 -8.94
CA GLN A 222 -45.33 26.68 -9.89
C GLN A 222 -44.42 26.16 -11.02
N ILE A 223 -45.01 25.44 -11.98
CA ILE A 223 -44.30 24.82 -13.11
C ILE A 223 -43.36 25.79 -13.87
N PRO A 224 -43.75 27.05 -14.20
CA PRO A 224 -42.83 27.96 -14.89
C PRO A 224 -41.59 28.32 -14.07
N HIS A 225 -41.74 28.48 -12.75
CA HIS A 225 -40.65 28.84 -11.84
C HIS A 225 -39.69 27.66 -11.60
N ILE A 226 -40.24 26.43 -11.50
CA ILE A 226 -39.45 25.19 -11.38
C ILE A 226 -38.63 24.96 -12.66
N ARG A 227 -39.23 25.15 -13.84
CA ARG A 227 -38.52 25.03 -15.12
C ARG A 227 -37.39 26.06 -15.27
N MET A 228 -37.58 27.28 -14.78
CA MET A 228 -36.53 28.30 -14.76
C MET A 228 -35.34 27.86 -13.89
N HIS A 229 -35.58 27.35 -12.67
CA HIS A 229 -34.51 26.84 -11.82
C HIS A 229 -33.81 25.61 -12.41
N TYR A 230 -34.58 24.68 -12.99
CA TYR A 230 -34.01 23.50 -13.64
C TYR A 230 -33.10 23.88 -14.83
N ALA A 231 -33.51 24.86 -15.64
CA ALA A 231 -32.70 25.34 -16.76
C ALA A 231 -31.36 25.99 -16.33
N HIS A 232 -31.25 26.46 -15.08
CA HIS A 232 -30.01 27.02 -14.52
C HIS A 232 -29.26 26.02 -13.62
N SER A 233 -29.76 24.80 -13.47
CA SER A 233 -29.10 23.74 -12.69
C SER A 233 -28.22 22.87 -13.60
N PHE A 234 -27.11 22.36 -13.06
CA PHE A 234 -26.31 21.37 -13.77
C PHE A 234 -27.08 20.04 -13.84
N SER A 235 -27.11 19.45 -15.03
CA SER A 235 -27.66 18.11 -15.22
C SER A 235 -26.86 17.10 -14.42
N ILE A 236 -27.54 16.13 -13.81
CA ILE A 236 -26.90 14.97 -13.16
C ILE A 236 -25.95 14.24 -14.11
N LEU A 237 -26.26 14.21 -15.40
CA LEU A 237 -25.40 13.61 -16.42
C LEU A 237 -24.05 14.32 -16.52
N ILE A 238 -24.02 15.65 -16.38
CA ILE A 238 -22.78 16.43 -16.41
C ILE A 238 -21.93 16.12 -15.17
N ILE A 239 -22.55 15.92 -14.00
CA ILE A 239 -21.83 15.54 -12.78
C ILE A 239 -21.19 14.16 -12.94
N PHE A 240 -21.95 13.17 -13.42
CA PHE A 240 -21.42 11.84 -13.72
C PHE A 240 -20.33 11.88 -14.80
N GLU A 241 -20.53 12.61 -15.88
CA GLU A 241 -19.55 12.79 -16.95
C GLU A 241 -18.26 13.44 -16.41
N THR A 242 -18.38 14.43 -15.52
CA THR A 242 -17.22 15.06 -14.88
C THR A 242 -16.44 14.04 -14.05
N PHE A 243 -17.11 13.28 -13.17
CA PHE A 243 -16.43 12.26 -12.36
C PHE A 243 -15.84 11.12 -13.19
N GLN A 244 -16.55 10.68 -14.23
CA GLN A 244 -16.06 9.70 -15.18
C GLN A 244 -14.84 10.24 -15.94
N SER A 245 -14.85 11.50 -16.37
CA SER A 245 -13.70 12.11 -17.06
C SER A 245 -12.45 12.14 -16.16
N ILE A 246 -12.63 12.41 -14.87
CA ILE A 246 -11.54 12.36 -13.87
C ILE A 246 -11.00 10.93 -13.78
N PHE A 247 -11.87 9.92 -13.59
CA PHE A 247 -11.45 8.52 -13.51
C PHE A 247 -10.76 8.03 -14.80
N PHE A 248 -11.38 8.25 -15.96
CA PHE A 248 -10.86 7.79 -17.24
C PHE A 248 -9.56 8.50 -17.66
N SER A 249 -9.34 9.75 -17.21
CA SER A 249 -8.04 10.41 -17.41
C SER A 249 -6.90 9.66 -16.71
N GLY A 250 -7.19 9.03 -15.57
CA GLY A 250 -6.26 8.20 -14.83
C GLY A 250 -6.14 6.76 -15.30
N ALA A 251 -7.14 6.25 -16.01
CA ALA A 251 -7.15 4.91 -16.59
C ALA A 251 -6.32 4.80 -17.89
N LEU A 252 -5.66 5.88 -18.31
CA LEU A 252 -4.76 5.88 -19.47
C LEU A 252 -3.46 5.14 -19.11
N SER A 253 -2.89 4.40 -20.06
CA SER A 253 -1.61 3.68 -19.92
C SER A 253 -0.41 4.63 -20.01
N VAL A 254 -0.39 5.65 -19.16
CA VAL A 254 0.68 6.65 -19.03
C VAL A 254 1.35 6.43 -17.67
N ASN A 255 2.67 6.60 -17.62
CA ASN A 255 3.45 6.52 -16.38
C ASN A 255 3.20 7.77 -15.53
N TRP A 256 2.07 7.80 -14.83
CA TRP A 256 1.73 8.86 -13.88
C TRP A 256 2.45 8.64 -12.55
N PRO A 257 2.85 9.73 -11.85
CA PRO A 257 3.28 9.61 -10.48
C PRO A 257 2.22 8.93 -9.62
N ALA A 258 2.63 8.08 -8.68
CA ALA A 258 1.75 7.21 -7.89
C ALA A 258 0.59 7.94 -7.19
N LEU A 259 0.76 9.23 -6.90
CA LEU A 259 -0.22 10.12 -6.28
C LEU A 259 -1.50 10.31 -7.10
N LEU A 260 -1.35 10.50 -8.42
CA LEU A 260 -2.46 10.86 -9.31
C LEU A 260 -3.47 9.71 -9.51
N PRO A 261 -3.06 8.47 -9.89
CA PRO A 261 -3.99 7.35 -10.00
C PRO A 261 -4.60 6.98 -8.65
N ALA A 262 -3.89 7.18 -7.54
CA ALA A 262 -4.47 7.01 -6.21
C ALA A 262 -5.60 8.02 -5.94
N TRP A 263 -5.46 9.27 -6.35
CA TRP A 263 -6.55 10.24 -6.21
C TRP A 263 -7.71 9.97 -7.19
N TRP A 264 -7.41 9.60 -8.44
CA TRP A 264 -8.41 9.30 -9.46
C TRP A 264 -9.26 8.06 -9.12
N SER A 265 -8.70 7.09 -8.40
CA SER A 265 -9.42 5.87 -7.98
C SER A 265 -10.69 6.18 -7.16
N ASN A 266 -10.74 7.33 -6.47
CA ASN A 266 -11.91 7.76 -5.70
C ASN A 266 -13.19 7.94 -6.53
N PHE A 267 -13.04 8.15 -7.84
CA PHE A 267 -14.14 8.37 -8.78
C PHE A 267 -14.53 7.11 -9.56
N ALA A 268 -13.86 5.97 -9.33
CA ALA A 268 -14.06 4.71 -10.04
C ALA A 268 -15.52 4.20 -10.03
N TRP A 269 -16.24 4.43 -8.92
CA TRP A 269 -17.64 4.05 -8.77
C TRP A 269 -18.56 4.65 -9.85
N THR A 270 -18.21 5.81 -10.39
CA THR A 270 -19.01 6.49 -11.43
C THR A 270 -18.90 5.83 -12.80
N ALA A 271 -17.82 5.08 -13.02
CA ALA A 271 -17.62 4.21 -14.18
C ALA A 271 -18.09 2.77 -13.91
N GLY A 272 -18.71 2.50 -12.75
CA GLY A 272 -19.12 1.16 -12.33
C GLY A 272 -17.95 0.26 -11.92
N MET A 273 -16.78 0.84 -11.62
CA MET A 273 -15.60 0.09 -11.21
C MET A 273 -15.54 0.02 -9.68
N PHE A 274 -15.55 -1.21 -9.14
CA PHE A 274 -15.45 -1.48 -7.71
C PHE A 274 -14.40 -2.57 -7.47
N ALA A 275 -13.63 -2.39 -6.39
CA ALA A 275 -12.65 -3.38 -5.97
C ALA A 275 -13.35 -4.55 -5.28
N SER A 276 -13.25 -5.75 -5.85
CA SER A 276 -13.64 -6.98 -5.14
C SER A 276 -12.59 -8.06 -5.30
N LEU A 277 -12.19 -8.66 -4.18
CA LEU A 277 -11.23 -9.77 -4.14
C LEU A 277 -11.70 -10.93 -5.01
N ASP A 278 -12.99 -11.30 -4.92
CA ASP A 278 -13.56 -12.38 -5.74
C ASP A 278 -13.40 -12.13 -7.26
N MET A 279 -13.51 -10.87 -7.70
CA MET A 279 -13.31 -10.51 -9.11
C MET A 279 -11.83 -10.59 -9.48
N ILE A 280 -10.93 -10.15 -8.61
CA ILE A 280 -9.48 -10.23 -8.84
C ILE A 280 -9.06 -11.69 -8.89
N ASP A 281 -9.51 -12.52 -7.96
CA ASP A 281 -9.18 -13.95 -7.89
C ASP A 281 -9.71 -14.70 -9.12
N ALA A 282 -10.89 -14.35 -9.61
CA ALA A 282 -11.44 -14.91 -10.85
C ALA A 282 -10.63 -14.50 -12.10
N ILE A 283 -10.02 -13.31 -12.12
CA ILE A 283 -9.26 -12.78 -13.27
C ILE A 283 -7.78 -13.19 -13.21
N SER A 284 -7.22 -13.41 -12.01
CA SER A 284 -5.81 -13.69 -11.77
C SER A 284 -5.25 -14.84 -12.64
N PRO A 285 -5.95 -15.97 -12.84
CA PRO A 285 -5.48 -17.04 -13.73
C PRO A 285 -5.35 -16.60 -15.19
N PHE A 286 -6.20 -15.70 -15.68
CA PHE A 286 -6.13 -15.16 -17.04
C PHE A 286 -4.99 -14.17 -17.21
N ALA A 287 -4.65 -13.45 -16.14
CA ALA A 287 -3.49 -12.56 -16.08
C ALA A 287 -2.17 -13.34 -15.89
N GLY A 288 -2.22 -14.68 -15.84
CA GLY A 288 -1.05 -15.53 -15.64
C GLY A 288 -0.53 -15.52 -14.21
N VAL A 289 -1.24 -14.92 -13.25
CA VAL A 289 -0.87 -14.97 -11.84
C VAL A 289 -1.20 -16.36 -11.31
N SER A 290 -0.19 -17.22 -11.20
CA SER A 290 -0.31 -18.57 -10.68
C SER A 290 0.47 -18.70 -9.37
N GLY A 291 -0.24 -18.73 -8.24
CA GLY A 291 0.33 -18.95 -6.90
C GLY A 291 0.03 -17.80 -5.93
N ASN A 292 0.84 -17.68 -4.87
CA ASN A 292 0.66 -16.65 -3.84
C ASN A 292 1.22 -15.31 -4.33
N ALA A 293 0.39 -14.25 -4.34
CA ALA A 293 0.74 -12.94 -4.89
C ALA A 293 1.88 -12.22 -4.15
N SER A 294 2.22 -12.64 -2.92
CA SER A 294 3.35 -12.12 -2.15
C SER A 294 4.68 -12.84 -2.41
N GLN A 295 4.70 -13.86 -3.27
CA GLN A 295 5.93 -14.55 -3.68
C GLN A 295 6.39 -14.13 -5.08
N VAL A 296 7.71 -14.03 -5.23
CA VAL A 296 8.40 -13.75 -6.49
C VAL A 296 8.08 -14.82 -7.54
N GLY A 297 7.83 -14.39 -8.78
CA GLY A 297 7.57 -15.29 -9.93
C GLY A 297 6.16 -15.89 -9.96
N SER A 298 5.26 -15.40 -9.11
CA SER A 298 3.85 -15.82 -9.11
C SER A 298 3.00 -14.99 -10.07
N ALA A 299 3.49 -13.85 -10.57
CA ALA A 299 2.88 -13.09 -11.66
C ALA A 299 3.35 -13.66 -13.01
N GLY A 300 2.43 -13.85 -13.95
CA GLY A 300 2.75 -14.42 -15.27
C GLY A 300 3.73 -13.55 -16.07
N SER A 301 4.07 -14.03 -17.27
CA SER A 301 5.10 -13.49 -18.19
C SER A 301 4.92 -12.06 -18.71
N VAL A 302 4.07 -11.25 -18.10
CA VAL A 302 4.04 -9.80 -18.32
C VAL A 302 5.13 -9.18 -17.46
N PRO A 303 6.08 -8.40 -18.02
CA PRO A 303 7.07 -7.69 -17.22
C PRO A 303 6.34 -6.68 -16.34
N ILE A 304 6.06 -7.05 -15.09
CA ILE A 304 5.45 -6.18 -14.10
C ILE A 304 6.57 -5.34 -13.48
N ASN A 305 7.10 -4.39 -14.27
CA ASN A 305 8.08 -3.43 -13.78
C ASN A 305 7.45 -2.34 -12.89
N ASN A 306 6.51 -2.68 -12.00
CA ASN A 306 5.84 -1.71 -11.13
C ASN A 306 5.28 -2.34 -9.84
N GLY A 307 6.20 -2.73 -8.94
CA GLY A 307 6.03 -2.41 -7.51
C GLY A 307 5.00 -3.17 -6.67
N GLY A 308 4.74 -4.43 -6.99
CA GLY A 308 3.82 -5.32 -6.26
C GLY A 308 2.82 -5.95 -7.22
N GLY A 309 2.43 -7.20 -6.98
CA GLY A 309 1.64 -8.02 -7.92
C GLY A 309 0.30 -7.40 -8.37
N LEU A 310 -0.39 -8.08 -9.30
CA LEU A 310 -1.62 -7.59 -9.96
C LEU A 310 -2.67 -6.99 -9.01
N ALA A 311 -2.89 -7.62 -7.85
CA ALA A 311 -3.81 -7.11 -6.84
C ALA A 311 -3.35 -5.76 -6.27
N GLN A 312 -2.05 -5.59 -6.00
CA GLN A 312 -1.46 -4.34 -5.53
C GLN A 312 -1.54 -3.23 -6.59
N GLN A 313 -1.36 -3.58 -7.87
CA GLN A 313 -1.45 -2.64 -8.99
C GLN A 313 -2.86 -2.13 -9.25
N ILE A 314 -3.86 -3.01 -9.19
CA ILE A 314 -5.25 -2.66 -9.53
C ILE A 314 -5.98 -2.11 -8.30
N PHE A 315 -5.79 -2.72 -7.11
CA PHE A 315 -6.59 -2.45 -5.93
C PHE A 315 -5.82 -2.43 -4.60
N GLY A 316 -4.49 -2.55 -4.61
CA GLY A 316 -3.66 -2.65 -3.41
C GLY A 316 -3.94 -1.61 -2.36
N ARG A 317 -4.32 -0.42 -2.84
CA ARG A 317 -4.54 0.78 -2.03
C ARG A 317 -5.96 0.89 -1.48
N SER A 318 -6.93 0.10 -1.97
CA SER A 318 -8.30 -0.01 -1.42
C SER A 318 -8.53 -1.27 -0.59
N LEU A 319 -7.81 -2.36 -0.87
CA LEU A 319 -7.96 -3.65 -0.18
C LEU A 319 -7.54 -3.61 1.29
N ARG A 320 -6.64 -2.69 1.68
CA ARG A 320 -6.25 -2.50 3.09
C ARG A 320 -7.43 -2.10 3.99
N SER A 321 -8.53 -1.59 3.42
CA SER A 321 -9.76 -1.24 4.13
C SER A 321 -10.73 -2.44 4.31
N ARG A 322 -10.53 -3.54 3.56
CA ARG A 322 -11.47 -4.68 3.53
C ARG A 322 -11.15 -5.81 4.51
N SER A 323 -10.27 -5.61 5.50
CA SER A 323 -10.18 -6.50 6.65
C SER A 323 -11.36 -6.27 7.61
N VAL A 324 -12.58 -6.46 7.11
CA VAL A 324 -13.77 -6.66 7.95
C VAL A 324 -13.94 -8.17 8.08
N PRO A 325 -13.94 -8.73 9.31
CA PRO A 325 -14.02 -10.17 9.51
C PRO A 325 -15.43 -10.64 9.09
N GLN A 326 -15.49 -11.37 7.97
CA GLN A 326 -16.67 -12.13 7.60
C GLN A 326 -16.78 -13.31 8.58
N LEU A 327 -17.76 -13.22 9.47
CA LEU A 327 -17.93 -13.97 10.72
C LEU A 327 -18.11 -15.50 10.57
N GLU A 328 -18.01 -16.10 9.37
CA GLU A 328 -18.39 -17.52 9.18
C GLU A 328 -17.34 -18.46 8.57
N SER A 329 -16.07 -18.05 8.37
CA SER A 329 -15.01 -18.97 7.90
C SER A 329 -13.74 -19.03 8.75
N VAL A 330 -13.77 -18.42 9.95
CA VAL A 330 -12.60 -18.17 10.82
C VAL A 330 -11.93 -19.43 11.42
N VAL A 331 -12.52 -20.63 11.29
CA VAL A 331 -12.02 -21.78 12.07
C VAL A 331 -10.92 -22.59 11.37
N HIS A 332 -10.70 -22.47 10.05
CA HIS A 332 -9.81 -23.40 9.34
C HIS A 332 -8.58 -22.81 8.64
N SER A 333 -8.32 -21.51 8.69
CA SER A 333 -7.06 -20.93 8.18
C SER A 333 -6.17 -20.29 9.25
N LEU A 334 -6.61 -20.24 10.51
CA LEU A 334 -5.82 -19.68 11.62
C LEU A 334 -5.09 -20.79 12.39
N THR A 335 -3.99 -21.26 11.79
CA THR A 335 -2.72 -21.78 12.37
C THR A 335 -2.09 -22.68 11.31
N ARG A 336 -0.87 -22.47 10.80
CA ARG A 336 0.41 -22.17 11.45
C ARG A 336 1.44 -21.69 10.41
N ARG A 337 2.13 -20.57 10.72
CA ARG A 337 3.60 -20.52 10.89
C ARG A 337 3.89 -19.39 11.88
N HIS A 338 4.35 -19.74 13.08
CA HIS A 338 5.18 -18.86 13.89
C HIS A 338 6.45 -19.66 14.18
N ASP A 339 7.58 -19.07 13.83
CA ASP A 339 8.72 -18.75 14.71
C ASP A 339 9.65 -17.88 13.83
N PHE A 340 9.97 -16.63 14.19
CA PHE A 340 11.05 -16.34 15.14
C PHE A 340 10.76 -15.12 16.03
N ASN A 341 11.06 -15.27 17.32
CA ASN A 341 10.95 -14.24 18.34
C ASN A 341 12.06 -14.53 19.34
N SER A 342 13.00 -13.61 19.62
CA SER A 342 13.89 -13.85 20.78
C SER A 342 13.45 -13.13 22.06
N SER A 343 12.31 -12.41 22.01
CA SER A 343 11.55 -11.71 23.05
C SER A 343 11.29 -10.24 22.68
N ASN A 344 10.57 -10.00 21.56
CA ASN A 344 9.47 -9.03 21.38
C ASN A 344 9.62 -7.61 22.00
N PRO A 345 9.43 -6.48 21.27
CA PRO A 345 8.07 -6.02 20.88
C PRO A 345 7.90 -5.67 19.39
N TYR A 346 7.17 -6.52 18.68
CA TYR A 346 6.63 -6.30 17.32
C TYR A 346 7.59 -6.64 16.17
N ASP A 347 8.10 -7.86 16.25
CA ASP A 347 8.51 -8.76 15.15
C ASP A 347 8.27 -8.19 13.73
N TYR A 348 9.34 -7.67 13.12
CA TYR A 348 9.29 -6.77 11.96
C TYR A 348 9.41 -7.53 10.64
N ASP A 349 8.31 -8.15 10.23
CA ASP A 349 8.00 -8.36 8.82
C ASP A 349 7.23 -7.13 8.33
N CYS A 350 7.86 -6.31 7.47
CA CYS A 350 7.17 -5.18 6.84
C CYS A 350 6.36 -5.63 5.61
N ALA A 351 6.67 -6.80 5.08
CA ALA A 351 5.92 -7.51 4.06
C ALA A 351 4.67 -8.17 4.69
N GLY A 352 3.51 -7.61 4.35
CA GLY A 352 2.19 -8.15 4.72
C GLY A 352 1.71 -9.24 3.79
#